data_AF-A0A7V4WGJ9-F1
#
_entry.id   AF-A0A7V4WGJ9-F1
#
_cell.length_a   1.000
_cell.length_b   1.000
_cell.length_c   1.000
_cell.angle_alpha   90.00
_cell.angle_beta   90.00
_cell.angle_gamma   90.00
#
_symmetry.space_group_name_H-M   'P 1'
#
loop_
_entity.id
_entity.type
_entity.pdbx_description
1 polymer ?
#
loop_
_entity_poly.entity_id
_entity_poly.type
_entity_poly.pdbx_seq_one_letter_code
_entity_poly.pdbx_strand_id
1 'polypeptide(L)'
;MILQKKHFLNSFFNQVKNLFSIHIEFGKSITAAKKNAIIFFPYQPDTVSCGISALIAFKGNNKPQHINLNLLQEMTLSLGTKKNLSDSDDLLNKLFTKCQEINQESPYSDLFFNTEKRGLLLSISKTIEQLIKDQTGAVKKEDATLSSSEVKIISNRLEKLQDICWCLKKEILDNITAINNLTIGLENSGNVRGLKIFKRINAVLNSIDRLEVRGRDSAGISVILTFTKSEFENFRERLIKAGLVEKLKQRTNHPVLSNNSLTINDTFPENGKHFVTISFIYKVAAEIGSLGDNVSFIRSQVKNDLILQLLSNYDFVANSVSAHTRWASVGDITVANCHPQDNTPTDREIGKTGILHVCLNGDIDNYLELKTDYEAQYDKIHENITTDTKLIPLQIEYYLKLNNSIEEAFRLAVNDFEGSHAISMHSDLAPGKLFLAQKGSGQAIFVGIAKDHYIAASELYGIVEETQNYIKLNGEDKGQIVILDPNSSGGVSGIHSFYYDNTPISIEEDQVLTSQITSRDIDRQNFPHYFLKEISESPGSVEKTLENKFKV
;
A
#
# COMPACT_ATOMS: atom_id res chain seq x y z
N MET A 1 -54.07 34.50 5.79
CA MET A 1 -52.79 35.19 6.05
C MET A 1 -52.36 35.18 7.52
N ILE A 2 -53.25 35.39 8.51
CA ILE A 2 -52.89 35.40 9.95
C ILE A 2 -52.56 33.99 10.50
N LEU A 3 -53.24 32.94 10.03
CA LEU A 3 -53.00 31.55 10.44
C LEU A 3 -51.65 30.98 9.93
N GLN A 4 -51.23 31.33 8.71
CA GLN A 4 -49.93 30.93 8.16
C GLN A 4 -48.74 31.60 8.86
N LYS A 5 -48.88 32.88 9.26
CA LYS A 5 -47.86 33.57 10.07
C LYS A 5 -47.68 32.91 11.44
N LYS A 6 -48.75 32.48 12.10
CA LYS A 6 -48.69 31.75 13.38
C LYS A 6 -47.99 30.39 13.25
N HIS A 7 -48.22 29.68 12.15
CA HIS A 7 -47.60 28.37 11.91
C HIS A 7 -46.10 28.48 11.63
N PHE A 8 -45.70 29.50 10.87
CA PHE A 8 -44.30 29.79 10.59
C PHE A 8 -43.54 30.22 11.84
N LEU A 9 -44.13 31.11 12.65
CA LEU A 9 -43.55 31.53 13.94
C LEU A 9 -43.39 30.34 14.90
N ASN A 10 -44.39 29.45 15.03
CA ASN A 10 -44.28 28.27 15.88
C ASN A 10 -43.24 27.25 15.36
N SER A 11 -43.13 27.07 14.05
CA SER A 11 -42.10 26.22 13.44
C SER A 11 -40.70 26.77 13.68
N PHE A 12 -40.53 28.08 13.51
CA PHE A 12 -39.27 28.78 13.77
C PHE A 12 -38.88 28.72 15.24
N PHE A 13 -39.81 28.99 16.16
CA PHE A 13 -39.56 28.86 17.60
C PHE A 13 -39.24 27.42 18.02
N ASN A 14 -39.87 26.40 17.41
CA ASN A 14 -39.54 25.00 17.69
C ASN A 14 -38.16 24.58 17.12
N GLN A 15 -37.78 25.07 15.94
CA GLN A 15 -36.44 24.84 15.39
C GLN A 15 -35.36 25.54 16.22
N VAL A 16 -35.61 26.77 16.65
CA VAL A 16 -34.72 27.51 17.55
C VAL A 16 -34.62 26.79 18.90
N LYS A 17 -35.73 26.30 19.47
CA LYS A 17 -35.74 25.53 20.72
C LYS A 17 -35.00 24.18 20.59
N ASN A 18 -35.02 23.55 19.41
CA ASN A 18 -34.25 22.34 19.11
C ASN A 18 -32.74 22.62 18.89
N LEU A 19 -32.39 23.82 18.42
CA LEU A 19 -30.99 24.28 18.37
C LEU A 19 -30.43 24.57 19.77
N PHE A 20 -31.27 25.03 20.71
CA PHE A 20 -30.88 25.25 22.11
C PHE A 20 -31.01 24.01 23.02
N SER A 21 -31.47 22.86 22.50
CA SER A 21 -31.56 21.60 23.26
C SER A 21 -30.44 20.60 22.95
N ILE A 22 -29.36 21.06 22.32
CA ILE A 22 -28.23 20.22 21.95
C ILE A 22 -27.50 19.76 23.22
N HIS A 23 -27.38 18.45 23.39
CA HIS A 23 -26.57 17.86 24.45
C HIS A 23 -25.11 17.80 24.02
N ILE A 24 -24.19 18.19 24.89
CA ILE A 24 -22.76 18.02 24.64
C ILE A 24 -22.31 16.82 25.46
N GLU A 25 -21.88 15.75 24.81
CA GLU A 25 -21.37 14.53 25.44
C GLU A 25 -19.92 14.29 25.02
N PHE A 26 -19.10 13.68 25.89
CA PHE A 26 -17.68 13.44 25.60
C PHE A 26 -17.37 11.94 25.61
N GLY A 27 -16.68 11.46 24.57
CA GLY A 27 -16.13 10.09 24.51
C GLY A 27 -17.16 8.96 24.68
N LYS A 28 -18.37 9.12 24.15
CA LYS A 28 -19.50 8.21 24.38
C LYS A 28 -19.90 7.47 23.10
N SER A 29 -20.21 6.18 23.19
CA SER A 29 -20.68 5.37 22.04
C SER A 29 -22.02 5.87 21.51
N ILE A 30 -22.20 5.84 20.18
CA ILE A 30 -23.40 6.32 19.47
C ILE A 30 -24.69 5.65 19.99
N THR A 31 -24.63 4.36 20.33
CA THR A 31 -25.79 3.62 20.86
C THR A 31 -26.18 4.04 22.28
N ALA A 32 -25.26 4.65 23.03
CA ALA A 32 -25.47 5.15 24.39
C ALA A 32 -25.62 6.69 24.45
N ALA A 33 -25.56 7.37 23.30
CA ALA A 33 -25.65 8.81 23.19
C ALA A 33 -27.10 9.30 23.23
N LYS A 34 -27.33 10.48 23.80
CA LYS A 34 -28.67 11.07 23.83
C LYS A 34 -29.08 11.56 22.44
N LYS A 35 -30.37 11.53 22.14
CA LYS A 35 -30.93 12.11 20.90
C LYS A 35 -30.65 13.62 20.91
N ASN A 36 -30.20 14.16 19.77
CA ASN A 36 -29.79 15.56 19.62
C ASN A 36 -28.50 15.93 20.40
N ALA A 37 -27.53 15.00 20.50
CA ALA A 37 -26.22 15.26 21.10
C ALA A 37 -25.14 15.55 20.05
N ILE A 38 -24.23 16.48 20.36
CA ILE A 38 -22.91 16.62 19.74
C ILE A 38 -21.92 15.89 20.65
N ILE A 39 -21.27 14.86 20.10
CA ILE A 39 -20.28 14.07 20.83
C ILE A 39 -18.89 14.61 20.48
N PHE A 40 -18.19 15.15 21.48
CA PHE A 40 -16.79 15.53 21.35
C PHE A 40 -15.93 14.37 21.81
N PHE A 41 -15.10 13.85 20.92
CA PHE A 41 -14.05 12.92 21.32
C PHE A 41 -12.93 13.75 21.93
N PRO A 42 -12.41 13.38 23.12
CA PRO A 42 -11.29 14.11 23.70
C PRO A 42 -10.13 14.05 22.71
N TYR A 43 -9.59 15.21 22.38
CA TYR A 43 -8.27 15.33 21.79
C TYR A 43 -7.28 14.87 22.87
N GLN A 44 -6.67 13.71 22.68
CA GLN A 44 -5.43 13.38 23.39
C GLN A 44 -4.32 14.17 22.68
N PRO A 45 -3.67 15.14 23.35
CA PRO A 45 -2.39 15.62 22.86
C PRO A 45 -1.46 14.41 22.77
N ASP A 46 -0.67 14.36 21.69
CA ASP A 46 0.44 13.42 21.48
C ASP A 46 0.10 12.04 20.87
N THR A 47 -1.14 11.79 20.44
CA THR A 47 -1.47 10.56 19.67
C THR A 47 -1.78 10.88 18.20
N VAL A 48 -0.81 10.65 17.31
CA VAL A 48 -1.01 10.70 15.85
C VAL A 48 -0.27 9.55 15.18
N SER A 49 -1.02 8.71 14.44
CA SER A 49 -0.53 7.47 13.85
C SER A 49 0.50 7.66 12.71
N CYS A 50 1.55 6.83 12.74
CA CYS A 50 2.44 6.55 11.60
C CYS A 50 1.73 5.64 10.57
N GLY A 51 2.42 4.99 9.63
CA GLY A 51 1.71 4.22 8.59
C GLY A 51 2.56 3.16 7.90
N ILE A 52 2.01 1.94 7.82
CA ILE A 52 2.52 0.86 6.96
C ILE A 52 2.19 1.24 5.52
N SER A 53 3.22 1.43 4.70
CA SER A 53 3.04 2.06 3.39
C SER A 53 2.53 1.08 2.35
N ALA A 54 3.22 -0.02 2.12
CA ALA A 54 2.69 -1.14 1.35
C ALA A 54 3.50 -2.40 1.56
N LEU A 55 2.84 -3.55 1.52
CA LEU A 55 3.46 -4.85 1.26
C LEU A 55 2.78 -5.53 0.09
N ILE A 56 3.56 -6.10 -0.83
CA ILE A 56 3.00 -6.80 -1.99
C ILE A 56 3.42 -8.27 -2.00
N ALA A 57 2.43 -9.16 -2.05
CA ALA A 57 2.60 -10.60 -2.26
C ALA A 57 2.01 -10.99 -3.61
N PHE A 58 2.85 -11.41 -4.55
CA PHE A 58 2.42 -11.74 -5.90
C PHE A 58 2.06 -13.20 -6.06
N LYS A 59 0.92 -13.46 -6.69
CA LYS A 59 0.49 -14.81 -7.02
C LYS A 59 1.51 -15.52 -7.92
N GLY A 60 1.84 -16.77 -7.60
CA GLY A 60 2.62 -17.63 -8.46
C GLY A 60 1.91 -17.94 -9.80
N ASN A 61 2.66 -17.85 -10.91
CA ASN A 61 2.35 -18.31 -12.28
C ASN A 61 0.87 -18.32 -12.71
N ASN A 62 0.33 -17.15 -13.03
CA ASN A 62 -0.81 -17.07 -13.96
C ASN A 62 -0.35 -17.38 -15.39
N LYS A 63 -1.16 -18.11 -16.18
CA LYS A 63 -0.87 -18.34 -17.60
C LYS A 63 -0.65 -17.01 -18.33
N PRO A 64 0.27 -16.93 -19.31
CA PRO A 64 0.48 -15.72 -20.06
C PRO A 64 -0.83 -15.27 -20.70
N GLN A 65 -1.29 -14.09 -20.33
CA GLN A 65 -2.43 -13.44 -20.98
C GLN A 65 -1.89 -12.35 -21.89
N HIS A 66 -2.27 -12.41 -23.16
CA HIS A 66 -1.99 -11.34 -24.11
C HIS A 66 -3.11 -10.31 -24.08
N ILE A 67 -2.75 -9.04 -24.00
CA ILE A 67 -3.71 -7.95 -24.09
C ILE A 67 -4.11 -7.78 -25.55
N ASN A 68 -5.41 -7.79 -25.83
CA ASN A 68 -5.93 -7.38 -27.12
C ASN A 68 -6.16 -5.86 -27.14
N LEU A 69 -5.12 -5.10 -27.51
CA LEU A 69 -5.20 -3.64 -27.62
C LEU A 69 -6.14 -3.17 -28.74
N ASN A 70 -6.35 -3.99 -29.78
CA ASN A 70 -7.30 -3.67 -30.85
C ASN A 70 -8.73 -3.64 -30.31
N LEU A 71 -9.10 -4.60 -29.46
CA LEU A 71 -10.40 -4.59 -28.79
C LEU A 71 -10.59 -3.33 -27.92
N LEU A 72 -9.56 -2.91 -27.19
CA LEU A 72 -9.60 -1.66 -26.40
C LEU A 72 -9.80 -0.44 -27.31
N GLN A 73 -9.14 -0.41 -28.47
CA GLN A 73 -9.31 0.64 -29.47
C GLN A 73 -10.73 0.65 -30.04
N GLU A 74 -11.28 -0.50 -30.42
CA GLU A 74 -12.65 -0.66 -30.93
C GLU A 74 -13.68 -0.18 -29.90
N MET A 75 -13.55 -0.58 -28.63
CA MET A 75 -14.42 -0.14 -27.54
C MET A 75 -14.36 1.38 -27.35
N THR A 76 -13.16 1.96 -27.44
CA THR A 76 -12.94 3.41 -27.32
C THR A 76 -13.60 4.17 -28.48
N LEU A 77 -13.43 3.71 -29.71
CA LEU A 77 -14.05 4.30 -30.89
C LEU A 77 -15.58 4.19 -30.84
N SER A 78 -16.11 3.05 -30.37
CA SER A 78 -17.56 2.87 -30.19
C SER A 78 -18.16 3.85 -29.18
N LEU A 79 -17.43 4.23 -28.13
CA LEU A 79 -17.87 5.28 -27.20
C LEU A 79 -17.92 6.65 -27.89
N GLY A 80 -16.95 6.96 -28.75
CA GLY A 80 -16.90 8.21 -29.49
C GLY A 80 -18.03 8.40 -30.51
N THR A 81 -18.61 7.32 -31.03
CA THR A 81 -19.77 7.39 -31.94
C THR A 81 -21.11 7.65 -31.26
N LYS A 82 -21.19 7.51 -29.93
CA LYS A 82 -22.45 7.66 -29.20
C LYS A 82 -22.71 9.13 -28.87
N LYS A 83 -23.85 9.63 -29.34
CA LYS A 83 -24.29 11.02 -29.15
C LYS A 83 -24.61 11.35 -27.68
N ASN A 84 -25.11 10.35 -26.94
CA ASN A 84 -25.31 10.40 -25.50
C ASN A 84 -24.70 9.16 -24.86
N LEU A 85 -23.99 9.35 -23.74
CA LEU A 85 -23.47 8.26 -22.91
C LEU A 85 -24.59 7.45 -22.21
N SER A 86 -25.88 7.77 -22.45
CA SER A 86 -27.11 7.24 -21.83
C SER A 86 -27.14 5.71 -21.65
N ASP A 87 -26.58 4.96 -22.60
CA ASP A 87 -26.63 3.48 -22.66
C ASP A 87 -25.23 2.85 -22.75
N SER A 88 -24.26 3.37 -21.98
CA SER A 88 -22.85 2.97 -22.10
C SER A 88 -22.24 2.35 -20.85
N ASP A 89 -23.01 2.10 -19.79
CA ASP A 89 -22.48 1.59 -18.53
C ASP A 89 -21.77 0.24 -18.69
N ASP A 90 -22.39 -0.70 -19.41
CA ASP A 90 -21.78 -2.01 -19.68
C ASP A 90 -20.46 -1.88 -20.45
N LEU A 91 -20.43 -1.01 -21.47
CA LEU A 91 -19.22 -0.78 -22.27
C LEU A 91 -18.11 -0.09 -21.47
N LEU A 92 -18.45 0.91 -20.65
CA LEU A 92 -17.52 1.59 -19.75
C LEU A 92 -17.00 0.65 -18.67
N ASN A 93 -17.86 -0.17 -18.08
CA ASN A 93 -17.47 -1.19 -17.09
C ASN A 93 -16.50 -2.19 -17.71
N LYS A 94 -16.82 -2.73 -18.90
CA LYS A 94 -15.93 -3.63 -19.64
C LYS A 94 -14.61 -2.96 -19.99
N LEU A 95 -14.64 -1.70 -20.44
CA LEU A 95 -13.44 -0.95 -20.81
C LEU A 95 -12.53 -0.76 -19.58
N PHE A 96 -13.11 -0.35 -18.45
CA PHE A 96 -12.39 -0.19 -17.19
C PHE A 96 -11.76 -1.50 -16.72
N THR A 97 -12.52 -2.60 -16.71
CA THR A 97 -12.01 -3.93 -16.36
C THR A 97 -10.85 -4.35 -17.27
N LYS A 98 -10.95 -4.08 -18.59
CA LYS A 98 -9.88 -4.39 -19.54
C LYS A 98 -8.63 -3.53 -19.33
N CYS A 99 -8.77 -2.28 -18.91
CA CYS A 99 -7.64 -1.43 -18.54
C CYS A 99 -6.94 -1.95 -17.27
N GLN A 100 -7.71 -2.32 -16.25
CA GLN A 100 -7.16 -2.92 -15.03
C GLN A 100 -6.44 -4.25 -15.30
N GLU A 101 -6.88 -5.02 -16.30
CA GLU A 101 -6.20 -6.27 -16.70
C GLU A 101 -4.77 -6.05 -17.22
N ILE A 102 -4.46 -4.87 -17.75
CA ILE A 102 -3.12 -4.53 -18.26
C ILE A 102 -2.10 -4.47 -17.12
N ASN A 103 -2.51 -4.12 -15.90
CA ASN A 103 -1.60 -3.96 -14.77
C ASN A 103 -1.07 -5.30 -14.21
N GLN A 104 -1.66 -6.43 -14.62
CA GLN A 104 -1.16 -7.77 -14.27
C GLN A 104 0.22 -8.04 -14.87
N GLU A 105 1.06 -8.84 -14.19
CA GLU A 105 2.48 -9.03 -14.56
C GLU A 105 2.71 -9.41 -16.04
N SER A 106 1.96 -10.37 -16.57
CA SER A 106 2.14 -10.86 -17.95
C SER A 106 1.70 -9.83 -19.01
N PRO A 107 0.45 -9.34 -18.98
CA PRO A 107 0.00 -8.20 -19.77
C PRO A 107 0.97 -7.00 -19.75
N TYR A 108 1.42 -6.62 -18.56
CA TYR A 108 2.32 -5.51 -18.36
C TYR A 108 3.70 -5.75 -18.99
N SER A 109 4.22 -6.98 -18.87
CA SER A 109 5.51 -7.36 -19.46
C SER A 109 5.52 -7.27 -20.97
N ASP A 110 4.46 -7.72 -21.63
CA ASP A 110 4.33 -7.62 -23.09
C ASP A 110 4.29 -6.15 -23.54
N LEU A 111 3.60 -5.30 -22.80
CA LEU A 111 3.56 -3.86 -23.05
C LEU A 111 4.92 -3.18 -22.81
N PHE A 112 5.61 -3.51 -21.72
CA PHE A 112 6.87 -2.87 -21.32
C PHE A 112 7.97 -3.03 -22.39
N PHE A 113 8.10 -4.23 -22.96
CA PHE A 113 9.12 -4.54 -23.98
C PHE A 113 8.68 -4.23 -25.42
N ASN A 114 7.46 -3.73 -25.64
CA ASN A 114 6.93 -3.48 -26.99
C ASN A 114 6.56 -2.01 -27.21
N THR A 115 7.42 -1.29 -27.93
CA THR A 115 7.23 0.14 -28.26
C THR A 115 6.00 0.42 -29.11
N GLU A 116 5.66 -0.46 -30.05
CA GLU A 116 4.47 -0.30 -30.91
C GLU A 116 3.18 -0.37 -30.08
N LYS A 117 3.08 -1.36 -29.18
CA LYS A 117 1.95 -1.52 -28.25
C LYS A 117 1.82 -0.31 -27.32
N ARG A 118 2.93 0.24 -26.83
CA ARG A 118 2.93 1.49 -26.04
C ARG A 118 2.45 2.68 -26.86
N GLY A 119 2.87 2.79 -28.11
CA GLY A 119 2.39 3.81 -29.05
C GLY A 119 0.88 3.72 -29.30
N LEU A 120 0.36 2.50 -29.49
CA LEU A 120 -1.08 2.26 -29.62
C LEU A 120 -1.84 2.63 -28.35
N LEU A 121 -1.34 2.24 -27.17
CA LEU A 121 -1.98 2.58 -25.90
C LEU A 121 -2.02 4.10 -25.65
N LEU A 122 -0.94 4.80 -26.00
CA LEU A 122 -0.88 6.28 -25.96
C LEU A 122 -1.87 6.91 -26.94
N SER A 123 -2.09 6.31 -28.12
CA SER A 123 -3.12 6.78 -29.05
C SER A 123 -4.52 6.58 -28.48
N ILE A 124 -4.79 5.42 -27.86
CA ILE A 124 -6.08 5.14 -27.21
C ILE A 124 -6.33 6.15 -26.08
N SER A 125 -5.34 6.42 -25.23
CA SER A 125 -5.49 7.39 -24.14
C SER A 125 -5.81 8.79 -24.67
N LYS A 126 -5.15 9.24 -25.74
CA LYS A 126 -5.43 10.55 -26.38
C LYS A 126 -6.86 10.62 -26.95
N THR A 127 -7.35 9.53 -27.54
CA THR A 127 -8.73 9.45 -28.02
C THR A 127 -9.73 9.59 -26.86
N ILE A 128 -9.48 8.93 -25.73
CA ILE A 128 -10.32 9.04 -24.53
C ILE A 128 -10.28 10.46 -23.96
N GLU A 129 -9.12 11.11 -23.91
CA GLU A 129 -9.01 12.52 -23.48
C GLU A 129 -9.84 13.46 -24.35
N GLN A 130 -9.79 13.26 -25.68
CA GLN A 130 -10.59 14.06 -26.59
C GLN A 130 -12.09 13.81 -26.36
N LEU A 131 -12.49 12.55 -26.16
CA LEU A 131 -13.86 12.19 -25.83
C LEU A 131 -14.34 12.87 -24.52
N ILE A 132 -13.51 12.88 -23.47
CA ILE A 132 -13.83 13.57 -22.21
C ILE A 132 -14.06 15.07 -22.46
N LYS A 133 -13.20 15.72 -23.27
CA LYS A 133 -13.33 17.15 -23.60
C LYS A 133 -14.63 17.43 -24.36
N ASP A 134 -14.91 16.63 -25.38
CA ASP A 134 -16.07 16.81 -26.25
C ASP A 134 -17.38 16.60 -25.46
N GLN A 135 -17.46 15.54 -24.65
CA GLN A 135 -18.64 15.24 -23.83
C GLN A 135 -18.83 16.27 -22.71
N THR A 136 -17.77 16.70 -22.04
CA THR A 136 -17.84 17.77 -21.04
C THR A 136 -18.33 19.09 -21.65
N GLY A 137 -17.86 19.41 -22.86
CA GLY A 137 -18.30 20.58 -23.61
C GLY A 137 -19.76 20.50 -24.06
N ALA A 138 -20.25 19.31 -24.43
CA ALA A 138 -21.65 19.08 -24.80
C ALA A 138 -22.59 19.25 -23.59
N VAL A 139 -22.25 18.64 -22.44
CA VAL A 139 -23.04 18.76 -21.20
C VAL A 139 -23.22 20.21 -20.77
N LYS A 140 -22.14 21.01 -20.80
CA LYS A 140 -22.21 22.44 -20.45
C LYS A 140 -23.14 23.26 -21.37
N LYS A 141 -23.38 22.81 -22.61
CA LYS A 141 -24.28 23.48 -23.55
C LYS A 141 -25.74 23.06 -23.36
N GLU A 142 -25.98 21.84 -22.90
CA GLU A 142 -27.31 21.25 -22.72
C GLU A 142 -27.83 21.30 -21.27
N ASP A 143 -27.02 21.78 -20.32
CA ASP A 143 -27.28 21.78 -18.87
C ASP A 143 -28.65 22.38 -18.49
N ALA A 144 -29.07 23.46 -19.17
CA ALA A 144 -30.37 24.10 -18.93
C ALA A 144 -31.59 23.24 -19.32
N THR A 145 -31.39 22.14 -20.06
CA THR A 145 -32.46 21.27 -20.58
C THR A 145 -32.50 19.88 -19.95
N LEU A 146 -31.45 19.50 -19.21
CA LEU A 146 -31.33 18.17 -18.61
C LEU A 146 -31.99 18.10 -17.24
N SER A 147 -32.60 16.95 -16.93
CA SER A 147 -33.06 16.66 -15.57
C SER A 147 -31.87 16.43 -14.63
N SER A 148 -32.08 16.62 -13.32
CA SER A 148 -31.03 16.38 -12.31
C SER A 148 -30.56 14.93 -12.28
N SER A 149 -31.43 13.98 -12.61
CA SER A 149 -31.07 12.58 -12.76
C SER A 149 -30.15 12.34 -13.96
N GLU A 150 -30.40 12.99 -15.09
CA GLU A 150 -29.59 12.85 -16.30
C GLU A 150 -28.20 13.46 -16.09
N VAL A 151 -28.12 14.65 -15.50
CA VAL A 151 -26.85 15.29 -15.16
C VAL A 151 -26.00 14.40 -14.25
N LYS A 152 -26.60 13.82 -13.20
CA LYS A 152 -25.90 12.90 -12.29
C LYS A 152 -25.36 11.66 -13.02
N ILE A 153 -26.17 11.05 -13.89
CA ILE A 153 -25.77 9.88 -14.66
C ILE A 153 -24.60 10.23 -15.60
N ILE A 154 -24.66 11.36 -16.30
CA ILE A 154 -23.60 11.78 -17.21
C ILE A 154 -22.31 12.10 -16.44
N SER A 155 -22.43 12.80 -15.30
CA SER A 155 -21.29 13.12 -14.43
C SER A 155 -20.55 11.85 -13.96
N ASN A 156 -21.27 10.86 -13.43
CA ASN A 156 -20.68 9.58 -13.01
C ASN A 156 -19.96 8.86 -14.16
N ARG A 157 -20.49 8.93 -15.39
CA ARG A 157 -19.89 8.30 -16.57
C ARG A 157 -18.66 9.06 -17.05
N LEU A 158 -18.66 10.39 -16.96
CA LEU A 158 -17.49 11.22 -17.23
C LEU A 158 -16.38 10.95 -16.22
N GLU A 159 -16.71 10.85 -14.93
CA GLU A 159 -15.75 10.46 -13.87
C GLU A 159 -15.15 9.09 -14.17
N LYS A 160 -15.98 8.10 -14.52
CA LYS A 160 -15.49 6.77 -14.91
C LYS A 160 -14.58 6.81 -16.15
N LEU A 161 -14.90 7.64 -17.15
CA LEU A 161 -14.06 7.80 -18.33
C LEU A 161 -12.72 8.48 -17.99
N GLN A 162 -12.73 9.43 -17.05
CA GLN A 162 -11.52 10.04 -16.49
C GLN A 162 -10.69 9.01 -15.75
N ASP A 163 -11.30 8.10 -14.98
CA ASP A 163 -10.60 7.01 -14.29
C ASP A 163 -9.97 6.02 -15.29
N ILE A 164 -10.68 5.67 -16.37
CA ILE A 164 -10.12 4.85 -17.46
C ILE A 164 -8.90 5.53 -18.08
N CYS A 165 -9.03 6.82 -18.41
CA CYS A 165 -7.93 7.59 -18.98
C CYS A 165 -6.74 7.67 -18.02
N TRP A 166 -7.01 7.83 -16.73
CA TRP A 166 -6.02 7.87 -15.67
C TRP A 166 -5.29 6.55 -15.54
N CYS A 167 -6.01 5.43 -15.52
CA CYS A 167 -5.44 4.09 -15.49
C CYS A 167 -4.44 3.88 -16.64
N LEU A 168 -4.82 4.23 -17.87
CA LEU A 168 -3.94 4.09 -19.04
C LEU A 168 -2.70 4.98 -18.96
N LYS A 169 -2.85 6.24 -18.57
CA LYS A 169 -1.74 7.20 -18.59
C LYS A 169 -0.85 7.09 -17.36
N LYS A 170 -1.44 7.13 -16.17
CA LYS A 170 -0.74 7.26 -14.90
C LYS A 170 -0.36 5.90 -14.32
N GLU A 171 -1.33 5.00 -14.22
CA GLU A 171 -1.09 3.70 -13.58
C GLU A 171 -0.34 2.72 -14.50
N ILE A 172 -0.39 2.91 -15.82
CA ILE A 172 0.29 2.04 -16.80
C ILE A 172 1.48 2.75 -17.44
N LEU A 173 1.27 3.78 -18.28
CA LEU A 173 2.34 4.37 -19.10
C LEU A 173 3.41 5.13 -18.26
N ASP A 174 3.00 5.94 -17.29
CA ASP A 174 3.95 6.63 -16.40
C ASP A 174 4.72 5.61 -15.54
N ASN A 175 4.09 4.51 -15.11
CA ASN A 175 4.78 3.43 -14.40
C ASN A 175 5.82 2.70 -15.26
N ILE A 176 5.60 2.53 -16.56
CA ILE A 176 6.63 1.99 -17.47
C ILE A 176 7.86 2.90 -17.42
N THR A 177 7.64 4.21 -17.49
CA THR A 177 8.70 5.22 -17.40
C THR A 177 9.38 5.20 -16.03
N ALA A 178 8.62 5.09 -14.94
CA ALA A 178 9.14 5.04 -13.58
C ALA A 178 10.02 3.79 -13.35
N ILE A 179 9.58 2.61 -13.81
CA ILE A 179 10.35 1.36 -13.73
C ILE A 179 11.62 1.44 -14.59
N ASN A 180 11.55 2.02 -15.79
CA ASN A 180 12.73 2.29 -16.59
C ASN A 180 13.73 3.20 -15.86
N ASN A 181 13.25 4.21 -15.14
CA ASN A 181 14.10 5.09 -14.36
C ASN A 181 14.73 4.42 -13.12
N LEU A 182 14.15 3.32 -12.63
CA LEU A 182 14.69 2.49 -11.55
C LEU A 182 15.75 1.47 -12.01
N THR A 183 15.96 1.33 -13.31
CA THR A 183 16.77 0.24 -13.88
C THR A 183 17.81 0.74 -14.86
N ILE A 184 18.80 -0.12 -15.16
CA ILE A 184 19.86 0.18 -16.12
C ILE A 184 19.64 -0.70 -17.37
N GLY A 185 18.97 -0.14 -18.38
CA GLY A 185 18.79 -0.78 -19.69
C GLY A 185 17.77 -1.93 -19.72
N LEU A 186 16.87 -2.03 -18.73
CA LEU A 186 15.90 -3.13 -18.63
C LEU A 186 15.02 -3.22 -19.88
N GLU A 187 14.48 -2.10 -20.36
CA GLU A 187 13.60 -2.01 -21.55
C GLU A 187 14.14 -2.74 -22.79
N ASN A 188 15.46 -2.74 -22.99
CA ASN A 188 16.09 -3.32 -24.18
C ASN A 188 16.61 -4.75 -23.95
N SER A 189 16.51 -5.26 -22.73
CA SER A 189 17.09 -6.56 -22.36
C SER A 189 16.14 -7.75 -22.53
N GLY A 190 14.83 -7.50 -22.61
CA GLY A 190 13.82 -8.57 -22.56
C GLY A 190 13.80 -9.34 -21.23
N ASN A 191 14.44 -8.82 -20.17
CA ASN A 191 14.52 -9.48 -18.87
C ASN A 191 13.19 -9.34 -18.10
N VAL A 192 12.26 -10.25 -18.38
CA VAL A 192 10.96 -10.36 -17.70
C VAL A 192 11.11 -10.52 -16.19
N ARG A 193 12.13 -11.22 -15.72
CA ARG A 193 12.36 -11.51 -14.28
C ARG A 193 12.71 -10.23 -13.53
N GLY A 194 13.63 -9.44 -14.09
CA GLY A 194 13.98 -8.14 -13.55
C GLY A 194 12.79 -7.20 -13.56
N LEU A 195 12.01 -7.20 -14.64
CA LEU A 195 10.78 -6.42 -14.72
C LEU A 195 9.80 -6.75 -13.59
N LYS A 196 9.63 -8.03 -13.26
CA LYS A 196 8.81 -8.41 -12.10
C LYS A 196 9.31 -7.68 -10.86
N ILE A 197 10.55 -7.90 -10.44
CA ILE A 197 11.16 -7.30 -9.24
C ILE A 197 10.95 -5.78 -9.18
N PHE A 198 11.33 -5.07 -10.25
CA PHE A 198 11.25 -3.60 -10.26
C PHE A 198 9.82 -3.07 -10.36
N LYS A 199 8.88 -3.81 -10.97
CA LYS A 199 7.45 -3.49 -10.89
C LYS A 199 6.94 -3.59 -9.45
N ARG A 200 7.32 -4.63 -8.71
CA ARG A 200 6.93 -4.81 -7.28
C ARG A 200 7.47 -3.69 -6.42
N ILE A 201 8.75 -3.34 -6.61
CA ILE A 201 9.38 -2.21 -5.92
C ILE A 201 8.67 -0.91 -6.26
N ASN A 202 8.40 -0.64 -7.55
CA ASN A 202 7.72 0.57 -7.98
C ASN A 202 6.31 0.72 -7.40
N ALA A 203 5.53 -0.36 -7.37
CA ALA A 203 4.19 -0.36 -6.78
C ALA A 203 4.22 0.01 -5.28
N VAL A 204 5.19 -0.53 -4.52
CA VAL A 204 5.38 -0.13 -3.12
C VAL A 204 5.84 1.33 -3.00
N LEU A 205 6.75 1.80 -3.86
CA LEU A 205 7.21 3.19 -3.83
C LEU A 205 6.09 4.18 -4.17
N ASN A 206 5.24 3.87 -5.16
CA ASN A 206 4.08 4.68 -5.49
C ASN A 206 3.07 4.70 -4.32
N SER A 207 2.95 3.60 -3.59
CA SER A 207 2.14 3.55 -2.39
C SER A 207 2.68 4.48 -1.30
N ILE A 208 4.01 4.49 -1.08
CA ILE A 208 4.66 5.45 -0.18
C ILE A 208 4.40 6.89 -0.62
N ASP A 209 4.58 7.21 -1.93
CA ASP A 209 4.37 8.56 -2.48
C ASP A 209 2.97 9.11 -2.12
N ARG A 210 1.96 8.24 -2.07
CA ARG A 210 0.57 8.61 -1.75
C ARG A 210 0.26 8.66 -0.26
N LEU A 211 1.11 8.10 0.59
CA LEU A 211 0.95 8.10 2.04
C LEU A 211 1.83 9.15 2.73
N GLU A 212 2.86 9.65 2.06
CA GLU A 212 3.78 10.66 2.58
C GLU A 212 3.13 12.06 2.74
N VAL A 213 1.87 12.22 2.33
CA VAL A 213 1.09 13.48 2.34
C VAL A 213 1.02 14.21 3.70
N ARG A 214 1.48 13.57 4.77
CA ARG A 214 1.47 14.08 6.15
C ARG A 214 2.84 14.51 6.71
N GLY A 215 3.87 14.62 5.88
CA GLY A 215 5.20 15.10 6.31
C GLY A 215 5.90 14.11 7.23
N ARG A 216 6.43 13.03 6.67
CA ARG A 216 7.02 11.92 7.43
C ARG A 216 8.52 12.11 7.62
N ASP A 217 9.01 11.85 8.82
CA ASP A 217 10.41 12.12 9.20
C ASP A 217 11.39 11.08 8.65
N SER A 218 10.91 9.89 8.29
CA SER A 218 11.74 8.82 7.77
C SER A 218 10.93 7.83 6.96
N ALA A 219 11.60 7.18 6.02
CA ALA A 219 11.02 6.14 5.18
C ALA A 219 12.02 5.02 4.95
N GLY A 220 11.52 3.79 4.87
CA GLY A 220 12.34 2.64 4.56
C GLY A 220 11.60 1.59 3.78
N ILE A 221 12.36 0.86 2.97
CA ILE A 221 11.89 -0.24 2.14
C ILE A 221 12.83 -1.43 2.33
N SER A 222 12.24 -2.62 2.34
CA SER A 222 12.91 -3.91 2.35
C SER A 222 12.46 -4.71 1.15
N VAL A 223 13.42 -5.24 0.40
CA VAL A 223 13.18 -6.20 -0.70
C VAL A 223 13.84 -7.53 -0.33
N ILE A 224 13.05 -8.59 -0.17
CA ILE A 224 13.57 -9.94 0.12
C ILE A 224 13.42 -10.79 -1.14
N LEU A 225 14.51 -11.45 -1.54
CA LEU A 225 14.58 -12.32 -2.72
C LEU A 225 15.16 -13.68 -2.33
N THR A 226 14.38 -14.74 -2.53
CA THR A 226 14.78 -16.11 -2.24
C THR A 226 15.07 -16.86 -3.52
N PHE A 227 16.20 -17.56 -3.58
CA PHE A 227 16.67 -18.32 -4.73
C PHE A 227 16.91 -19.78 -4.34
N THR A 228 16.91 -20.67 -5.33
CA THR A 228 17.56 -21.97 -5.14
C THR A 228 19.05 -21.77 -4.94
N LYS A 229 19.71 -22.66 -4.17
CA LYS A 229 21.16 -22.60 -3.99
C LYS A 229 21.91 -22.54 -5.33
N SER A 230 21.53 -23.40 -6.28
CA SER A 230 22.14 -23.43 -7.62
C SER A 230 22.08 -22.07 -8.32
N GLU A 231 20.92 -21.43 -8.30
CA GLU A 231 20.74 -20.14 -8.98
C GLU A 231 21.51 -19.01 -8.27
N PHE A 232 21.54 -19.03 -6.94
CA PHE A 232 22.33 -18.07 -6.17
C PHE A 232 23.84 -18.21 -6.41
N GLU A 233 24.33 -19.45 -6.61
CA GLU A 233 25.74 -19.68 -6.96
C GLU A 233 26.09 -19.12 -8.35
N ASN A 234 25.18 -19.26 -9.34
CA ASN A 234 25.35 -18.63 -10.65
C ASN A 234 25.43 -17.09 -10.53
N PHE A 235 24.61 -16.49 -9.66
CA PHE A 235 24.70 -15.08 -9.33
C PHE A 235 26.05 -14.73 -8.67
N ARG A 236 26.49 -15.53 -7.69
CA ARG A 236 27.75 -15.31 -6.97
C ARG A 236 28.96 -15.31 -7.91
N GLU A 237 29.03 -16.24 -8.86
CA GLU A 237 30.10 -16.26 -9.87
C GLU A 237 30.13 -14.98 -10.71
N ARG A 238 28.95 -14.48 -11.12
CA ARG A 238 28.86 -13.26 -11.89
C ARG A 238 29.19 -12.03 -11.06
N LEU A 239 28.80 -12.01 -9.79
CA LEU A 239 29.14 -10.96 -8.84
C LEU A 239 30.66 -10.85 -8.63
N ILE A 240 31.37 -11.98 -8.59
CA ILE A 240 32.84 -12.04 -8.56
C ILE A 240 33.42 -11.46 -9.85
N LYS A 241 32.96 -11.90 -11.02
CA LYS A 241 33.41 -11.39 -12.32
C LYS A 241 33.14 -9.89 -12.50
N ALA A 242 32.12 -9.35 -11.85
CA ALA A 242 31.76 -7.93 -11.86
C ALA A 242 32.57 -7.08 -10.86
N GLY A 243 33.42 -7.69 -10.02
CA GLY A 243 34.22 -6.97 -9.03
C GLY A 243 33.42 -6.43 -7.84
N LEU A 244 32.24 -6.98 -7.56
CA LEU A 244 31.31 -6.46 -6.54
C LEU A 244 31.42 -7.17 -5.17
N VAL A 245 32.39 -8.07 -5.00
CA VAL A 245 32.56 -8.89 -3.78
C VAL A 245 32.81 -8.03 -2.54
N GLU A 246 33.70 -7.05 -2.61
CA GLU A 246 34.01 -6.19 -1.46
C GLU A 246 32.81 -5.30 -1.08
N LYS A 247 32.05 -4.82 -2.08
CA LYS A 247 30.81 -4.08 -1.84
C LYS A 247 29.76 -4.94 -1.14
N LEU A 248 29.63 -6.21 -1.53
CA LEU A 248 28.74 -7.17 -0.86
C LEU A 248 29.16 -7.36 0.60
N LYS A 249 30.44 -7.68 0.86
CA LYS A 249 30.97 -7.90 2.22
C LYS A 249 30.75 -6.70 3.13
N GLN A 250 31.02 -5.49 2.64
CA GLN A 250 30.80 -4.25 3.40
C GLN A 250 29.34 -4.09 3.80
N ARG A 251 28.42 -4.34 2.87
CA ARG A 251 26.98 -4.18 3.10
C ARG A 251 26.36 -5.27 3.96
N THR A 252 26.97 -6.46 4.02
CA THR A 252 26.56 -7.54 4.92
C THR A 252 27.13 -7.40 6.34
N ASN A 253 28.15 -6.56 6.51
CA ASN A 253 28.78 -6.32 7.81
C ASN A 253 28.15 -5.12 8.52
N HIS A 254 26.91 -5.26 8.98
CA HIS A 254 26.18 -4.21 9.69
C HIS A 254 25.82 -4.66 11.12
N PRO A 255 25.98 -3.81 12.15
CA PRO A 255 25.50 -4.10 13.50
C PRO A 255 24.03 -3.69 13.72
N VAL A 256 23.51 -2.84 12.82
CA VAL A 256 22.14 -2.31 12.84
C VAL A 256 21.63 -2.29 11.40
N LEU A 257 20.38 -2.70 11.21
CA LEU A 257 19.70 -2.64 9.92
C LEU A 257 19.55 -1.19 9.44
N SER A 258 20.51 -0.73 8.65
CA SER A 258 20.63 0.67 8.20
C SER A 258 20.50 0.79 6.68
N ASN A 259 20.55 2.01 6.15
CA ASN A 259 20.51 2.24 4.71
C ASN A 259 21.64 1.47 3.98
N ASN A 260 21.32 0.85 2.84
CA ASN A 260 22.20 -0.02 2.07
C ASN A 260 22.64 -1.32 2.76
N SER A 261 22.04 -1.70 3.89
CA SER A 261 22.32 -3.02 4.49
C SER A 261 21.85 -4.15 3.57
N LEU A 262 22.64 -5.22 3.54
CA LEU A 262 22.29 -6.50 2.93
C LEU A 262 22.33 -7.59 4.00
N THR A 263 21.40 -8.53 3.96
CA THR A 263 21.48 -9.74 4.79
C THR A 263 21.31 -10.95 3.89
N ILE A 264 22.19 -11.93 4.03
CA ILE A 264 22.10 -13.22 3.32
C ILE A 264 21.87 -14.31 4.36
N ASN A 265 20.95 -15.22 4.08
CA ASN A 265 20.67 -16.36 4.94
C ASN A 265 20.35 -17.61 4.11
N ASP A 266 20.80 -18.76 4.60
CA ASP A 266 20.50 -20.08 4.03
C ASP A 266 19.33 -20.70 4.81
N THR A 267 18.33 -21.21 4.10
CA THR A 267 17.19 -21.93 4.72
C THR A 267 17.03 -23.33 4.12
N PHE A 268 16.63 -24.27 4.97
CA PHE A 268 16.48 -25.69 4.66
C PHE A 268 15.09 -26.17 5.07
N PRO A 269 14.05 -25.93 4.25
CA PRO A 269 12.70 -26.42 4.57
C PRO A 269 12.66 -27.95 4.64
N GLU A 270 11.64 -28.48 5.31
CA GLU A 270 11.47 -29.94 5.53
C GLU A 270 11.45 -30.77 4.24
N ASN A 271 11.12 -30.15 3.10
CA ASN A 271 11.15 -30.79 1.78
C ASN A 271 12.56 -31.05 1.23
N GLY A 272 13.62 -30.73 1.99
CA GLY A 272 15.02 -30.98 1.64
C GLY A 272 15.61 -30.01 0.61
N LYS A 273 14.87 -28.98 0.20
CA LYS A 273 15.40 -27.94 -0.69
C LYS A 273 16.36 -27.03 0.09
N HIS A 274 17.36 -26.51 -0.62
CA HIS A 274 18.27 -25.50 -0.08
C HIS A 274 17.99 -24.17 -0.78
N PHE A 275 17.51 -23.21 0.00
CA PHE A 275 17.28 -21.85 -0.46
C PHE A 275 18.33 -20.90 0.11
N VAL A 276 18.67 -19.90 -0.69
CA VAL A 276 19.49 -18.77 -0.26
C VAL A 276 18.67 -17.51 -0.46
N THR A 277 18.51 -16.75 0.61
CA THR A 277 17.76 -15.50 0.59
C THR A 277 18.70 -14.34 0.78
N ILE A 278 18.46 -13.26 0.04
CA ILE A 278 19.14 -11.98 0.21
C ILE A 278 18.08 -10.88 0.41
N SER A 279 18.30 -10.02 1.41
CA SER A 279 17.48 -8.84 1.65
C SER A 279 18.24 -7.57 1.31
N PHE A 280 17.54 -6.60 0.71
CA PHE A 280 18.03 -5.27 0.37
C PHE A 280 17.26 -4.23 1.18
N ILE A 281 17.99 -3.36 1.90
CA ILE A 281 17.41 -2.30 2.72
C ILE A 281 17.82 -0.93 2.19
N TYR A 282 16.83 -0.06 2.02
CA TYR A 282 17.04 1.36 1.75
C TYR A 282 16.25 2.16 2.77
N LYS A 283 16.91 3.09 3.46
CA LYS A 283 16.32 3.88 4.55
C LYS A 283 16.81 5.32 4.48
N VAL A 284 15.94 6.24 4.85
CA VAL A 284 16.24 7.67 4.96
C VAL A 284 15.54 8.22 6.18
N ALA A 285 16.20 9.12 6.89
CA ALA A 285 15.63 9.88 7.99
C ALA A 285 16.11 11.32 7.87
N ALA A 286 15.16 12.25 7.91
CA ALA A 286 15.38 13.68 7.84
C ALA A 286 14.30 14.39 8.65
N GLU A 287 14.71 15.14 9.68
CA GLU A 287 13.79 15.93 10.52
C GLU A 287 13.07 17.04 9.72
N ILE A 288 13.73 17.54 8.67
CA ILE A 288 13.21 18.58 7.78
C ILE A 288 13.42 18.14 6.34
N GLY A 289 12.35 18.14 5.55
CA GLY A 289 12.38 17.79 4.13
C GLY A 289 11.14 18.30 3.39
N SER A 290 11.13 18.12 2.08
CA SER A 290 9.99 18.36 1.21
C SER A 290 9.25 17.06 0.89
N LEU A 291 7.95 17.17 0.64
CA LEU A 291 7.12 16.03 0.26
C LEU A 291 7.65 15.35 -1.01
N GLY A 292 8.02 14.08 -0.90
CA GLY A 292 8.60 13.26 -1.98
C GLY A 292 10.12 13.14 -1.94
N ASP A 293 10.82 13.87 -1.06
CA ASP A 293 12.28 13.78 -0.92
C ASP A 293 12.71 12.36 -0.48
N ASN A 294 11.98 11.76 0.45
CA ASN A 294 12.29 10.42 0.96
C ASN A 294 12.17 9.36 -0.14
N VAL A 295 11.05 9.36 -0.88
CA VAL A 295 10.86 8.40 -1.97
C VAL A 295 11.84 8.66 -3.12
N SER A 296 12.12 9.91 -3.46
CA SER A 296 13.14 10.27 -4.45
C SER A 296 14.51 9.73 -4.07
N PHE A 297 14.91 9.88 -2.80
CA PHE A 297 16.14 9.29 -2.26
C PHE A 297 16.15 7.76 -2.43
N ILE A 298 15.08 7.08 -2.00
CA ILE A 298 14.99 5.61 -2.09
C ILE A 298 15.04 5.15 -3.56
N ARG A 299 14.31 5.81 -4.47
CA ARG A 299 14.36 5.53 -5.92
C ARG A 299 15.79 5.64 -6.46
N SER A 300 16.53 6.65 -6.03
CA SER A 300 17.94 6.82 -6.38
C SER A 300 18.82 5.69 -5.83
N GLN A 301 18.62 5.26 -4.57
CA GLN A 301 19.36 4.12 -4.02
C GLN A 301 19.10 2.83 -4.81
N VAL A 302 17.83 2.51 -5.10
CA VAL A 302 17.42 1.33 -5.89
C VAL A 302 18.06 1.33 -7.28
N LYS A 303 18.00 2.48 -7.98
CA LYS A 303 18.59 2.63 -9.32
C LYS A 303 20.10 2.36 -9.31
N ASN A 304 20.79 2.88 -8.31
CA ASN A 304 22.25 2.85 -8.22
C ASN A 304 22.80 1.58 -7.54
N ASP A 305 21.94 0.65 -7.10
CA ASP A 305 22.36 -0.61 -6.51
C ASP A 305 22.74 -1.64 -7.57
N LEU A 306 24.01 -1.62 -7.97
CA LEU A 306 24.58 -2.58 -8.94
C LEU A 306 24.41 -4.07 -8.54
N ILE A 307 24.30 -4.39 -7.25
CA ILE A 307 24.11 -5.77 -6.79
C ILE A 307 22.67 -6.20 -7.08
N LEU A 308 21.69 -5.34 -6.79
CA LEU A 308 20.28 -5.58 -7.13
C LEU A 308 20.08 -5.66 -8.65
N GLN A 309 20.65 -4.72 -9.41
CA GLN A 309 20.59 -4.70 -10.88
C GLN A 309 21.19 -5.98 -11.50
N LEU A 310 22.25 -6.54 -10.89
CA LEU A 310 22.85 -7.78 -11.36
C LEU A 310 21.98 -9.00 -11.00
N LEU A 311 21.55 -9.06 -9.75
CA LEU A 311 20.75 -10.15 -9.18
C LEU A 311 19.39 -10.29 -9.88
N SER A 312 18.83 -9.19 -10.39
CA SER A 312 17.57 -9.20 -11.12
C SER A 312 17.57 -9.98 -12.44
N ASN A 313 18.72 -10.51 -12.86
CA ASN A 313 18.85 -11.37 -14.05
C ASN A 313 18.67 -12.87 -13.76
N TYR A 314 18.47 -13.23 -12.49
CA TYR A 314 18.40 -14.62 -12.03
C TYR A 314 17.00 -15.01 -11.59
N ASP A 315 16.68 -16.31 -11.69
CA ASP A 315 15.37 -16.86 -11.36
C ASP A 315 15.15 -16.95 -9.84
N PHE A 316 14.34 -16.05 -9.30
CA PHE A 316 13.93 -16.10 -7.90
C PHE A 316 12.74 -17.06 -7.70
N VAL A 317 12.74 -17.73 -6.55
CA VAL A 317 11.64 -18.59 -6.06
C VAL A 317 10.53 -17.74 -5.45
N ALA A 318 10.90 -16.73 -4.68
CA ALA A 318 9.96 -15.83 -4.02
C ALA A 318 10.53 -14.41 -3.94
N ASN A 319 9.63 -13.43 -3.95
CA ASN A 319 9.96 -12.04 -3.69
C ASN A 319 8.83 -11.36 -2.94
N SER A 320 9.18 -10.69 -1.84
CA SER A 320 8.31 -9.80 -1.09
C SER A 320 8.98 -8.43 -0.93
N VAL A 321 8.14 -7.40 -0.90
CA VAL A 321 8.57 -6.02 -0.67
C VAL A 321 7.73 -5.46 0.46
N SER A 322 8.38 -4.82 1.43
CA SER A 322 7.75 -4.15 2.57
C SER A 322 8.28 -2.74 2.67
N ALA A 323 7.41 -1.76 2.94
CA ALA A 323 7.84 -0.41 3.23
C ALA A 323 7.03 0.27 4.31
N HIS A 324 7.62 1.32 4.88
CA HIS A 324 7.01 2.10 5.94
C HIS A 324 7.50 3.54 5.90
N THR A 325 6.60 4.47 6.22
CA THR A 325 6.92 5.87 6.53
C THR A 325 6.63 6.12 7.98
N ARG A 326 7.63 6.58 8.72
CA ARG A 326 7.55 6.77 10.17
C ARG A 326 7.29 8.23 10.50
N TRP A 327 6.53 8.37 11.58
CA TRP A 327 6.42 9.57 12.38
C TRP A 327 6.83 9.13 13.78
N ALA A 328 7.94 9.64 14.28
CA ALA A 328 8.56 9.17 15.50
C ALA A 328 7.72 9.51 16.73
N SER A 329 7.17 8.48 17.39
CA SER A 329 6.54 8.53 18.71
C SER A 329 7.52 8.07 19.79
N VAL A 330 8.15 6.91 19.58
CA VAL A 330 9.16 6.31 20.46
C VAL A 330 10.50 6.20 19.73
N GLY A 331 11.51 6.91 20.21
CA GLY A 331 12.88 6.89 19.70
C GLY A 331 13.18 7.96 18.64
N ASP A 332 14.44 8.39 18.57
CA ASP A 332 14.90 9.53 17.75
C ASP A 332 14.62 9.36 16.24
N ILE A 333 14.60 10.47 15.51
CA ILE A 333 14.51 10.50 14.05
C ILE A 333 15.87 10.14 13.46
N THR A 334 16.16 8.84 13.36
CA THR A 334 17.42 8.33 12.82
C THR A 334 17.18 7.16 11.86
N VAL A 335 18.17 6.89 11.00
CA VAL A 335 18.14 5.73 10.10
C VAL A 335 18.07 4.40 10.87
N ALA A 336 18.65 4.33 12.07
CA ALA A 336 18.61 3.15 12.93
C ALA A 336 17.19 2.86 13.45
N ASN A 337 16.42 3.91 13.75
CA ASN A 337 15.03 3.79 14.20
C ASN A 337 14.01 3.67 13.06
N CYS A 338 14.40 4.03 11.83
CA CYS A 338 13.54 3.91 10.66
C CYS A 338 13.15 2.45 10.40
N HIS A 339 11.87 2.20 10.09
CA HIS A 339 11.36 0.86 9.79
C HIS A 339 11.76 0.43 8.36
N PRO A 340 11.86 -0.87 8.05
CA PRO A 340 11.63 -2.01 8.95
C PRO A 340 12.74 -2.21 9.98
N GLN A 341 12.40 -2.76 11.15
CA GLN A 341 13.36 -3.30 12.13
C GLN A 341 13.59 -4.80 11.88
N ASP A 342 14.73 -5.33 12.35
CA ASP A 342 15.09 -6.74 12.18
C ASP A 342 15.36 -7.50 13.49
N ASN A 343 15.59 -8.81 13.39
CA ASN A 343 15.96 -9.69 14.51
C ASN A 343 17.48 -9.84 14.70
N THR A 344 18.30 -8.96 14.11
CA THR A 344 19.76 -9.06 14.28
C THR A 344 20.14 -8.70 15.71
N PRO A 345 20.83 -9.60 16.45
CA PRO A 345 21.37 -9.31 17.77
C PRO A 345 22.57 -8.36 17.68
N THR A 346 22.85 -7.66 18.77
CA THR A 346 24.04 -6.82 18.92
C THR A 346 25.28 -7.69 19.08
N ASP A 347 25.19 -8.75 19.90
CA ASP A 347 26.24 -9.77 19.98
C ASP A 347 26.17 -10.70 18.77
N ARG A 348 27.24 -10.68 17.96
CA ARG A 348 27.34 -11.44 16.72
C ARG A 348 27.59 -12.94 16.93
N GLU A 349 27.95 -13.35 18.14
CA GLU A 349 28.04 -14.78 18.48
C GLU A 349 26.65 -15.41 18.63
N ILE A 350 25.62 -14.58 18.85
CA ILE A 350 24.24 -15.04 18.93
C ILE A 350 23.70 -15.30 17.51
N GLY A 351 23.37 -16.56 17.25
CA GLY A 351 22.67 -16.95 16.03
C GLY A 351 21.24 -16.39 15.96
N LYS A 352 20.79 -16.11 14.73
CA LYS A 352 19.39 -15.82 14.40
C LYS A 352 18.79 -16.95 13.57
N THR A 353 17.48 -17.16 13.73
CA THR A 353 16.76 -18.26 13.06
C THR A 353 16.56 -17.98 11.57
N GLY A 354 16.39 -16.71 11.20
CA GLY A 354 16.26 -16.27 9.81
C GLY A 354 16.30 -14.75 9.68
N ILE A 355 15.80 -14.24 8.57
CA ILE A 355 15.58 -12.82 8.32
C ILE A 355 14.13 -12.49 8.69
N LEU A 356 13.94 -11.66 9.72
CA LEU A 356 12.64 -11.08 10.06
C LEU A 356 12.72 -9.58 9.84
N HIS A 357 11.89 -9.02 8.95
CA HIS A 357 11.79 -7.57 8.79
C HIS A 357 10.36 -7.13 9.12
N VAL A 358 10.24 -6.22 10.10
CA VAL A 358 8.96 -5.82 10.70
C VAL A 358 8.76 -4.32 10.59
N CYS A 359 7.55 -3.90 10.25
CA CYS A 359 7.11 -2.52 10.36
C CYS A 359 5.93 -2.44 11.33
N LEU A 360 5.95 -1.44 12.21
CA LEU A 360 4.88 -1.12 13.14
C LEU A 360 4.24 0.22 12.75
N ASN A 361 2.91 0.25 12.75
CA ASN A 361 2.13 1.46 12.89
C ASN A 361 1.39 1.43 14.24
N GLY A 362 1.50 2.50 15.03
CA GLY A 362 1.12 2.54 16.45
C GLY A 362 2.33 2.38 17.36
N ASP A 363 2.06 2.11 18.63
CA ASP A 363 3.07 1.98 19.69
C ASP A 363 2.88 0.65 20.43
N ILE A 364 3.96 0.11 20.97
CA ILE A 364 3.92 -1.02 21.92
C ILE A 364 4.04 -0.46 23.34
N ASP A 365 2.94 -0.40 24.07
CA ASP A 365 2.88 0.32 25.36
C ASP A 365 3.82 -0.28 26.42
N ASN A 366 3.99 -1.60 26.41
CA ASN A 366 4.84 -2.34 27.35
C ASN A 366 6.28 -2.57 26.84
N TYR A 367 6.77 -1.80 25.86
CA TYR A 367 8.09 -2.03 25.26
C TYR A 367 9.27 -1.97 26.25
N LEU A 368 9.17 -1.17 27.33
CA LEU A 368 10.23 -1.07 28.35
C LEU A 368 10.36 -2.35 29.17
N GLU A 369 9.24 -3.01 29.48
CA GLU A 369 9.22 -4.30 30.17
C GLU A 369 9.83 -5.37 29.27
N LEU A 370 9.35 -5.48 28.03
CA LEU A 370 9.87 -6.40 27.03
C LEU A 370 11.37 -6.21 26.78
N LYS A 371 11.83 -4.95 26.72
CA LYS A 371 13.25 -4.63 26.61
C LYS A 371 14.04 -5.11 27.82
N THR A 372 13.55 -4.83 29.03
CA THR A 372 14.23 -5.25 30.26
C THR A 372 14.38 -6.76 30.32
N ASP A 373 13.32 -7.50 29.96
CA ASP A 373 13.33 -8.97 29.94
C ASP A 373 14.28 -9.53 28.88
N TYR A 374 14.26 -8.96 27.67
CA TYR A 374 15.18 -9.34 26.59
C TYR A 374 16.64 -9.11 26.99
N GLU A 375 16.96 -7.93 27.53
CA GLU A 375 18.34 -7.57 27.90
C GLU A 375 18.86 -8.34 29.12
N ALA A 376 17.98 -8.79 30.00
CA ALA A 376 18.33 -9.64 31.13
C ALA A 376 18.63 -11.09 30.72
N GLN A 377 17.95 -11.60 29.68
CA GLN A 377 17.97 -13.02 29.32
C GLN A 377 18.85 -13.33 28.09
N TYR A 378 18.99 -12.41 27.15
CA TYR A 378 19.57 -12.69 25.83
C TYR A 378 20.70 -11.75 25.44
N ASP A 379 20.41 -10.48 25.13
CA ASP A 379 21.39 -9.55 24.56
C ASP A 379 21.00 -8.09 24.83
N LYS A 380 21.96 -7.18 24.80
CA LYS A 380 21.68 -5.75 24.87
C LYS A 380 21.23 -5.22 23.51
N ILE A 381 20.18 -4.39 23.49
CA ILE A 381 19.79 -3.71 22.24
C ILE A 381 20.84 -2.64 21.93
N HIS A 382 21.28 -2.58 20.67
CA HIS A 382 22.26 -1.60 20.22
C HIS A 382 21.79 -0.17 20.55
N GLU A 383 22.67 0.66 21.13
CA GLU A 383 22.34 1.98 21.68
C GLU A 383 21.66 2.95 20.69
N ASN A 384 22.03 2.90 19.42
CA ASN A 384 21.40 3.68 18.34
C ASN A 384 19.95 3.28 18.01
N ILE A 385 19.45 2.16 18.52
CA ILE A 385 18.07 1.70 18.32
C ILE A 385 17.26 2.01 19.58
N THR A 386 16.44 3.05 19.48
CA THR A 386 15.59 3.55 20.58
C THR A 386 14.09 3.41 20.30
N THR A 387 13.71 2.85 19.15
CA THR A 387 12.31 2.50 18.83
C THR A 387 11.85 1.21 19.49
N ASP A 388 10.63 1.24 20.02
CA ASP A 388 9.85 0.09 20.48
C ASP A 388 9.71 -1.02 19.42
N THR A 389 9.66 -0.67 18.15
CA THR A 389 9.46 -1.60 17.03
C THR A 389 10.53 -2.68 16.95
N LYS A 390 11.75 -2.44 17.49
CA LYS A 390 12.82 -3.44 17.53
C LYS A 390 12.46 -4.64 18.40
N LEU A 391 11.58 -4.49 19.38
CA LEU A 391 11.17 -5.59 20.26
C LEU A 391 10.30 -6.62 19.53
N ILE A 392 9.56 -6.22 18.49
CA ILE A 392 8.68 -7.13 17.76
C ILE A 392 9.45 -8.28 17.09
N PRO A 393 10.45 -8.05 16.21
CA PRO A 393 11.21 -9.14 15.61
C PRO A 393 12.03 -9.94 16.64
N LEU A 394 12.41 -9.33 17.77
CA LEU A 394 13.12 -10.04 18.85
C LEU A 394 12.19 -10.99 19.61
N GLN A 395 10.94 -10.59 19.87
CA GLN A 395 9.93 -11.45 20.50
C GLN A 395 9.54 -12.61 19.58
N ILE A 396 9.44 -12.37 18.28
CA ILE A 396 9.22 -13.44 17.29
C ILE A 396 10.41 -14.41 17.28
N GLU A 397 11.64 -13.90 17.28
CA GLU A 397 12.86 -14.71 17.38
C GLU A 397 12.90 -15.56 18.66
N TYR A 398 12.44 -15.02 19.80
CA TYR A 398 12.30 -15.77 21.04
C TYR A 398 11.40 -17.01 20.87
N TYR A 399 10.20 -16.85 20.31
CA TYR A 399 9.29 -17.98 20.10
C TYR A 399 9.78 -18.96 19.03
N LEU A 400 10.51 -18.50 18.01
CA LEU A 400 11.18 -19.36 17.04
C LEU A 400 12.24 -20.25 17.72
N LYS A 401 13.03 -19.69 18.65
CA LYS A 401 14.02 -20.44 19.45
C LYS A 401 13.38 -21.48 20.39
N LEU A 402 12.09 -21.33 20.70
CA LEU A 402 11.29 -22.34 21.40
C LEU A 402 10.71 -23.43 20.47
N ASN A 403 11.16 -23.50 19.21
CA ASN A 403 10.76 -24.46 18.17
C ASN A 403 9.29 -24.31 17.69
N ASN A 404 8.72 -23.11 17.78
CA ASN A 404 7.43 -22.82 17.14
C ASN A 404 7.61 -22.60 15.63
N SER A 405 6.57 -22.87 14.84
CA SER A 405 6.54 -22.45 13.43
C SER A 405 6.55 -20.92 13.33
N ILE A 406 6.91 -20.37 12.18
CA ILE A 406 6.92 -18.91 11.98
C ILE A 406 5.52 -18.30 12.13
N GLU A 407 4.46 -18.99 11.68
CA GLU A 407 3.07 -18.58 11.90
C GLU A 407 2.72 -18.51 13.39
N GLU A 408 3.11 -19.51 14.16
CA GLU A 408 2.82 -19.58 15.59
C GLU A 408 3.69 -18.63 16.40
N ALA A 409 4.98 -18.49 16.06
CA ALA A 409 5.88 -17.55 16.70
C ALA A 409 5.43 -16.10 16.48
N PHE A 410 4.92 -15.77 15.29
CA PHE A 410 4.29 -14.47 15.03
C PHE A 410 3.03 -14.28 15.89
N ARG A 411 2.14 -15.28 15.94
CA ARG A 411 0.91 -15.22 16.75
C ARG A 411 1.21 -15.03 18.24
N LEU A 412 2.14 -15.79 18.79
CA LEU A 412 2.53 -15.70 20.19
C LEU A 412 3.17 -14.35 20.49
N ALA A 413 4.10 -13.87 19.66
CA ALA A 413 4.73 -12.57 19.86
C ALA A 413 3.71 -11.43 19.89
N VAL A 414 2.72 -11.40 18.98
CA VAL A 414 1.72 -10.32 19.00
C VAL A 414 0.77 -10.37 20.20
N ASN A 415 0.67 -11.51 20.89
CA ASN A 415 -0.09 -11.60 22.14
C ASN A 415 0.61 -10.90 23.32
N ASP A 416 1.95 -10.79 23.28
CA ASP A 416 2.73 -10.16 24.34
C ASP A 416 2.68 -8.62 24.29
N PHE A 417 2.15 -8.05 23.22
CA PHE A 417 2.12 -6.60 23.02
C PHE A 417 0.85 -5.96 23.58
N GLU A 418 1.06 -4.94 24.42
CA GLU A 418 0.04 -4.04 24.90
C GLU A 418 -0.09 -2.80 24.00
N GLY A 419 -1.25 -2.15 24.04
CA GLY A 419 -1.57 -0.99 23.21
C GLY A 419 -2.24 -1.32 21.87
N SER A 420 -2.45 -0.27 21.07
CA SER A 420 -3.05 -0.38 19.73
C SER A 420 -1.97 -0.34 18.66
N HIS A 421 -1.89 -1.42 17.88
CA HIS A 421 -0.85 -1.61 16.88
C HIS A 421 -1.41 -2.23 15.60
N ALA A 422 -0.75 -1.90 14.50
CA ALA A 422 -0.83 -2.54 13.20
C ALA A 422 0.59 -2.96 12.83
N ILE A 423 0.82 -4.26 12.73
CA ILE A 423 2.14 -4.85 12.49
C ILE A 423 2.14 -5.52 11.13
N SER A 424 3.23 -5.35 10.39
CA SER A 424 3.51 -6.14 9.20
C SER A 424 4.89 -6.78 9.27
N MET A 425 4.99 -8.01 8.79
CA MET A 425 6.23 -8.75 8.72
C MET A 425 6.33 -9.52 7.40
N HIS A 426 7.53 -9.60 6.87
CA HIS A 426 7.92 -10.62 5.89
C HIS A 426 9.25 -11.27 6.29
N SER A 427 9.45 -12.53 5.87
CA SER A 427 10.58 -13.34 6.29
C SER A 427 11.00 -14.35 5.22
N ASP A 428 12.26 -14.75 5.27
CA ASP A 428 12.80 -15.87 4.48
C ASP A 428 12.44 -17.26 5.04
N LEU A 429 11.91 -17.33 6.27
CA LEU A 429 11.37 -18.56 6.87
C LEU A 429 10.02 -18.95 6.26
N ALA A 430 9.32 -17.98 5.68
CA ALA A 430 8.12 -18.19 4.87
C ALA A 430 8.22 -17.38 3.56
N PRO A 431 9.06 -17.81 2.59
CA PRO A 431 9.40 -17.02 1.42
C PRO A 431 8.18 -16.50 0.65
N GLY A 432 8.09 -15.18 0.54
CA GLY A 432 7.02 -14.49 -0.20
C GLY A 432 5.72 -14.30 0.57
N LYS A 433 5.51 -14.96 1.72
CA LYS A 433 4.35 -14.71 2.58
C LYS A 433 4.46 -13.35 3.27
N LEU A 434 3.30 -12.74 3.52
CA LEU A 434 3.18 -11.54 4.36
C LEU A 434 2.34 -11.85 5.58
N PHE A 435 2.77 -11.35 6.73
CA PHE A 435 2.09 -11.50 8.01
C PHE A 435 1.63 -10.12 8.46
N LEU A 436 0.35 -10.02 8.80
CA LEU A 436 -0.30 -8.80 9.23
C LEU A 436 -0.98 -9.07 10.57
N ALA A 437 -0.86 -8.15 11.52
CA ALA A 437 -1.59 -8.23 12.78
C ALA A 437 -2.13 -6.86 13.16
N GLN A 438 -3.36 -6.79 13.66
CA GLN A 438 -3.96 -5.56 14.16
C GLN A 438 -4.64 -5.81 15.50
N LYS A 439 -4.38 -4.94 16.48
CA LYS A 439 -5.05 -4.91 17.78
C LYS A 439 -5.46 -3.48 18.13
N GLY A 440 -6.68 -3.32 18.64
CA GLY A 440 -7.30 -2.03 18.90
C GLY A 440 -7.79 -1.32 17.64
N SER A 441 -8.38 -0.14 17.84
CA SER A 441 -9.04 0.66 16.80
C SER A 441 -8.27 1.92 16.39
N GLY A 442 -7.14 2.22 17.05
CA GLY A 442 -6.31 3.40 16.74
C GLY A 442 -5.53 3.27 15.43
N GLN A 443 -5.35 2.05 14.96
CA GLN A 443 -4.62 1.72 13.74
C GLN A 443 -5.48 0.89 12.79
N ALA A 444 -5.14 0.89 11.51
CA ALA A 444 -5.85 0.14 10.49
C ALA A 444 -4.87 -0.57 9.56
N ILE A 445 -5.28 -1.72 9.06
CA ILE A 445 -4.68 -2.43 7.92
C ILE A 445 -5.80 -2.77 6.94
N PHE A 446 -5.57 -2.44 5.68
CA PHE A 446 -6.40 -2.84 4.56
C PHE A 446 -5.62 -3.81 3.69
N VAL A 447 -6.26 -4.90 3.28
CA VAL A 447 -5.71 -5.86 2.31
C VAL A 447 -6.45 -5.67 1.00
N GLY A 448 -5.78 -5.05 0.04
CA GLY A 448 -6.18 -4.98 -1.36
C GLY A 448 -6.03 -6.33 -2.05
N ILE A 449 -7.08 -6.72 -2.77
CA ILE A 449 -7.17 -7.96 -3.54
C ILE A 449 -7.10 -7.61 -5.03
N ALA A 450 -5.92 -7.75 -5.62
CA ALA A 450 -5.72 -7.60 -7.06
C ALA A 450 -5.88 -8.96 -7.77
N LYS A 451 -5.88 -8.95 -9.11
CA LYS A 451 -6.09 -10.18 -9.91
C LYS A 451 -4.96 -11.20 -9.74
N ASP A 452 -3.73 -10.72 -9.58
CA ASP A 452 -2.52 -11.53 -9.55
C ASP A 452 -1.64 -11.27 -8.33
N HIS A 453 -2.10 -10.51 -7.34
CA HIS A 453 -1.36 -10.25 -6.11
C HIS A 453 -2.27 -9.71 -5.01
N TYR A 454 -1.77 -9.73 -3.77
CA TYR A 454 -2.31 -8.94 -2.67
C TYR A 454 -1.39 -7.75 -2.39
N ILE A 455 -1.99 -6.65 -1.96
CA ILE A 455 -1.28 -5.50 -1.42
C ILE A 455 -1.88 -5.12 -0.07
N ALA A 456 -1.07 -4.82 0.94
CA ALA A 456 -1.56 -4.38 2.25
C ALA A 456 -0.98 -3.02 2.63
N ALA A 457 -1.81 -2.11 3.13
CA ALA A 457 -1.41 -0.78 3.58
C ALA A 457 -2.26 -0.31 4.76
N SER A 458 -1.79 0.69 5.50
CA SER A 458 -2.55 1.24 6.64
C SER A 458 -3.68 2.20 6.24
N GLU A 459 -3.72 2.64 4.99
CA GLU A 459 -4.79 3.47 4.42
C GLU A 459 -5.11 3.03 2.99
N LEU A 460 -6.34 3.28 2.52
CA LEU A 460 -6.77 2.92 1.17
C LEU A 460 -5.90 3.56 0.07
N TYR A 461 -5.34 4.74 0.33
CA TYR A 461 -4.46 5.45 -0.61
C TYR A 461 -3.26 4.60 -1.04
N GLY A 462 -2.80 3.72 -0.15
CA GLY A 462 -1.68 2.82 -0.42
C GLY A 462 -2.01 1.60 -1.29
N ILE A 463 -3.29 1.34 -1.59
CA ILE A 463 -3.72 0.16 -2.36
C ILE A 463 -4.48 0.51 -3.65
N VAL A 464 -5.10 1.70 -3.74
CA VAL A 464 -6.07 2.05 -4.81
C VAL A 464 -5.51 2.13 -6.23
N GLU A 465 -4.18 2.27 -6.42
CA GLU A 465 -3.57 2.13 -7.75
C GLU A 465 -3.55 0.67 -8.23
N GLU A 466 -3.35 -0.28 -7.32
CA GLU A 466 -3.23 -1.69 -7.68
C GLU A 466 -4.61 -2.38 -7.72
N THR A 467 -5.52 -1.98 -6.83
CA THR A 467 -6.89 -2.52 -6.78
C THR A 467 -7.84 -1.63 -5.97
N GLN A 468 -9.11 -1.60 -6.38
CA GLN A 468 -10.18 -0.97 -5.61
C GLN A 468 -10.84 -1.93 -4.60
N ASN A 469 -10.63 -3.24 -4.74
CA ASN A 469 -11.26 -4.25 -3.90
C ASN A 469 -10.37 -4.55 -2.70
N TYR A 470 -10.95 -4.53 -1.50
CA TYR A 470 -10.19 -4.74 -0.27
C TYR A 470 -11.03 -5.36 0.83
N ILE A 471 -10.34 -5.93 1.82
CA ILE A 471 -10.90 -6.20 3.15
C ILE A 471 -10.21 -5.29 4.18
N LYS A 472 -10.91 -4.96 5.26
CA LYS A 472 -10.38 -4.20 6.39
C LYS A 472 -10.17 -5.16 7.57
N LEU A 473 -9.00 -5.15 8.18
CA LEU A 473 -8.78 -5.88 9.42
C LEU A 473 -9.55 -5.23 10.57
N ASN A 474 -10.10 -6.07 11.43
CA ASN A 474 -10.77 -5.71 12.67
C ASN A 474 -9.90 -6.12 13.86
N GLY A 475 -9.11 -5.17 14.35
CA GLY A 475 -8.33 -5.35 15.58
C GLY A 475 -9.12 -5.18 16.87
N GLU A 476 -10.41 -4.81 16.82
CA GLU A 476 -11.23 -4.64 18.02
C GLU A 476 -11.43 -5.97 18.74
N ASP A 477 -11.59 -5.90 20.06
CA ASP A 477 -11.77 -7.01 21.00
C ASP A 477 -10.61 -8.02 21.06
N LYS A 478 -10.48 -8.91 20.06
CA LYS A 478 -9.61 -10.09 20.09
C LYS A 478 -8.33 -9.95 19.27
N GLY A 479 -8.16 -8.86 18.54
CA GLY A 479 -7.09 -8.69 17.55
C GLY A 479 -7.22 -9.65 16.36
N GLN A 480 -6.78 -9.25 15.18
CA GLN A 480 -6.85 -10.07 13.97
C GLN A 480 -5.47 -10.22 13.33
N ILE A 481 -5.14 -11.46 12.96
CA ILE A 481 -3.97 -11.83 12.16
C ILE A 481 -4.44 -12.24 10.78
N VAL A 482 -3.73 -11.78 9.76
CA VAL A 482 -3.90 -12.19 8.37
C VAL A 482 -2.55 -12.61 7.80
N ILE A 483 -2.52 -13.78 7.15
CA ILE A 483 -1.35 -14.30 6.44
C ILE A 483 -1.70 -14.41 4.96
N LEU A 484 -0.93 -13.72 4.13
CA LEU A 484 -1.10 -13.68 2.69
C LEU A 484 -0.03 -14.56 2.04
N ASP A 485 -0.44 -15.63 1.38
CA ASP A 485 0.47 -16.53 0.67
C ASP A 485 0.39 -16.29 -0.85
N PRO A 486 1.51 -15.93 -1.52
CA PRO A 486 1.57 -15.81 -2.98
C PRO A 486 1.25 -17.11 -3.72
N ASN A 487 1.38 -18.27 -3.07
CA ASN A 487 1.08 -19.57 -3.69
C ASN A 487 -0.38 -20.02 -3.46
N SER A 488 -1.21 -19.19 -2.83
CA SER A 488 -2.63 -19.48 -2.61
C SER A 488 -3.46 -19.44 -3.92
N SER A 489 -4.72 -19.86 -3.81
CA SER A 489 -5.71 -19.76 -4.90
C SER A 489 -5.98 -18.33 -5.36
N GLY A 490 -5.61 -17.31 -4.56
CA GLY A 490 -5.93 -15.90 -4.79
C GLY A 490 -7.37 -15.55 -4.41
N GLY A 491 -7.75 -14.28 -4.63
CA GLY A 491 -9.08 -13.78 -4.24
C GLY A 491 -9.30 -13.84 -2.73
N VAL A 492 -10.55 -13.94 -2.28
CA VAL A 492 -10.82 -14.07 -0.84
C VAL A 492 -10.35 -15.42 -0.28
N SER A 493 -10.52 -16.50 -1.05
CA SER A 493 -10.17 -17.86 -0.64
C SER A 493 -8.68 -18.07 -0.30
N GLY A 494 -7.79 -17.21 -0.79
CA GLY A 494 -6.36 -17.26 -0.49
C GLY A 494 -5.93 -16.50 0.76
N ILE A 495 -6.86 -15.81 1.43
CA ILE A 495 -6.60 -15.04 2.65
C ILE A 495 -6.77 -15.96 3.86
N HIS A 496 -5.68 -16.23 4.58
CA HIS A 496 -5.73 -16.96 5.84
C HIS A 496 -5.88 -15.96 6.99
N SER A 497 -6.97 -16.04 7.77
CA SER A 497 -7.27 -15.10 8.86
C SER A 497 -7.67 -15.81 10.15
N PHE A 498 -7.23 -15.29 11.29
CA PHE A 498 -7.58 -15.79 12.63
C PHE A 498 -7.41 -14.70 13.70
N TYR A 499 -8.06 -14.88 14.84
CA TYR A 499 -7.89 -14.01 16.01
C TYR A 499 -6.58 -14.33 16.75
N TYR A 500 -6.13 -13.46 17.65
CA TYR A 500 -4.89 -13.70 18.41
C TYR A 500 -4.97 -14.96 19.29
N ASP A 501 -6.17 -15.37 19.70
CA ASP A 501 -6.46 -16.62 20.42
C ASP A 501 -6.45 -17.88 19.52
N ASN A 502 -6.03 -17.74 18.25
CA ASN A 502 -6.00 -18.78 17.22
C ASN A 502 -7.37 -19.25 16.70
N THR A 503 -8.46 -18.55 17.05
CA THR A 503 -9.78 -18.85 16.48
C THR A 503 -9.82 -18.44 15.00
N PRO A 504 -10.13 -19.34 14.05
CA PRO A 504 -10.18 -19.01 12.62
C PRO A 504 -11.26 -17.98 12.28
N ILE A 505 -11.01 -17.16 11.27
CA ILE A 505 -11.96 -16.19 10.70
C ILE A 505 -12.15 -16.57 9.22
N SER A 506 -13.39 -16.92 8.84
CA SER A 506 -13.76 -17.07 7.43
C SER A 506 -13.98 -15.69 6.83
N ILE A 507 -13.29 -15.39 5.73
CA ILE A 507 -13.55 -14.20 4.93
C ILE A 507 -14.41 -14.63 3.74
N GLU A 508 -15.53 -13.96 3.54
CA GLU A 508 -16.48 -14.25 2.45
C GLU A 508 -16.48 -13.14 1.40
N GLU A 509 -16.91 -13.45 0.17
CA GLU A 509 -16.92 -12.50 -0.95
C GLU A 509 -17.80 -11.26 -0.69
N ASP A 510 -18.85 -11.37 0.12
CA ASP A 510 -19.71 -10.24 0.49
C ASP A 510 -19.07 -9.28 1.50
N GLN A 511 -17.95 -9.67 2.11
CA GLN A 511 -17.15 -8.81 2.99
C GLN A 511 -16.11 -7.99 2.21
N VAL A 512 -15.92 -8.25 0.91
CA VAL A 512 -15.05 -7.45 0.04
C VAL A 512 -15.71 -6.10 -0.22
N LEU A 513 -14.99 -5.04 0.14
CA LEU A 513 -15.39 -3.67 -0.09
C LEU A 513 -14.75 -3.13 -1.36
N THR A 514 -15.44 -2.23 -2.06
CA THR A 514 -14.89 -1.51 -3.21
C THR A 514 -14.69 -0.03 -2.85
N SER A 515 -13.45 0.44 -2.92
CA SER A 515 -13.10 1.84 -2.70
C SER A 515 -13.82 2.75 -3.69
N GLN A 516 -14.46 3.80 -3.17
CA GLN A 516 -14.99 4.89 -3.99
C GLN A 516 -13.91 5.94 -4.32
N ILE A 517 -12.74 5.83 -3.68
CA ILE A 517 -11.58 6.67 -3.92
C ILE A 517 -10.70 5.97 -4.95
N THR A 518 -10.33 6.69 -5.99
CA THR A 518 -9.39 6.25 -7.02
C THR A 518 -8.02 6.88 -6.81
N SER A 519 -6.99 6.36 -7.48
CA SER A 519 -5.66 6.98 -7.46
C SER A 519 -5.65 8.39 -8.10
N ARG A 520 -6.63 8.70 -8.97
CA ARG A 520 -6.84 10.02 -9.59
C ARG A 520 -7.27 11.07 -8.55
N ASP A 521 -8.13 10.69 -7.62
CA ASP A 521 -8.71 11.62 -6.63
C ASP A 521 -7.66 12.12 -5.63
N ILE A 522 -6.63 11.31 -5.37
CA ILE A 522 -5.59 11.56 -4.37
C ILE A 522 -4.26 12.04 -4.98
N ASP A 523 -4.22 12.28 -6.28
CA ASP A 523 -3.04 12.81 -6.96
C ASP A 523 -2.79 14.27 -6.58
N ARG A 524 -1.53 14.64 -6.30
CA ARG A 524 -1.17 16.03 -6.00
C ARG A 524 -1.22 16.94 -7.23
N GLN A 525 -1.30 16.38 -8.44
CA GLN A 525 -1.18 17.07 -9.71
C GLN A 525 0.13 17.88 -9.76
N ASN A 526 0.10 19.05 -10.40
CA ASN A 526 1.26 19.93 -10.50
C ASN A 526 1.40 20.89 -9.30
N PHE A 527 0.67 20.65 -8.22
CA PHE A 527 0.77 21.51 -7.04
C PHE A 527 2.02 21.15 -6.21
N PRO A 528 2.75 22.15 -5.67
CA PRO A 528 3.87 21.89 -4.77
C PRO A 528 3.42 21.25 -3.44
N HIS A 529 2.19 21.52 -2.99
CA HIS A 529 1.64 21.00 -1.74
C HIS A 529 0.17 20.61 -1.90
N TYR A 530 -0.26 19.54 -1.22
CA TYR A 530 -1.67 19.14 -1.15
C TYR A 530 -2.55 20.26 -0.60
N PHE A 531 -2.07 21.00 0.41
CA PHE A 531 -2.81 22.11 0.98
C PHE A 531 -3.13 23.21 -0.06
N LEU A 532 -2.17 23.52 -0.96
CA LEU A 532 -2.41 24.49 -2.03
C LEU A 532 -3.40 23.94 -3.07
N LYS A 533 -3.31 22.64 -3.40
CA LYS A 533 -4.30 21.96 -4.25
C LYS A 533 -5.71 22.10 -3.67
N GLU A 534 -5.89 21.71 -2.42
CA GLU A 534 -7.20 21.70 -1.73
C GLU A 534 -7.80 23.10 -1.62
N ILE A 535 -7.00 24.12 -1.30
CA ILE A 535 -7.46 25.52 -1.33
C ILE A 535 -7.91 25.91 -2.74
N SER A 536 -7.11 25.57 -3.75
CA SER A 536 -7.38 25.95 -5.15
C SER A 536 -8.59 25.24 -5.73
N GLU A 537 -8.83 23.98 -5.33
CA GLU A 537 -9.97 23.16 -5.77
C GLU A 537 -11.26 23.43 -4.96
N SER A 538 -11.15 24.14 -3.83
CA SER A 538 -12.29 24.40 -2.94
C SER A 538 -13.54 25.00 -3.63
N PRO A 539 -13.45 25.91 -4.63
CA PRO A 539 -14.66 26.41 -5.30
C PRO A 539 -15.41 25.30 -6.04
N GLY A 540 -14.69 24.43 -6.76
CA GLY A 540 -15.27 23.29 -7.48
C GLY A 540 -15.82 22.22 -6.54
N SER A 541 -15.16 21.98 -5.40
CA SER A 541 -15.65 21.06 -4.36
C SER A 541 -16.95 21.56 -3.72
N VAL A 542 -17.08 22.87 -3.49
CA VAL A 542 -18.33 23.48 -3.01
C VAL A 542 -19.41 23.38 -4.07
N GLU A 543 -19.12 23.69 -5.34
CA GLU A 543 -20.05 23.54 -6.46
C GLU A 543 -20.59 22.11 -6.54
N LYS A 544 -19.71 21.10 -6.60
CA LYS A 544 -20.08 19.67 -6.58
C LYS A 544 -20.92 19.28 -5.36
N THR A 545 -20.66 19.87 -4.20
CA THR A 545 -21.42 19.58 -2.97
C THR A 545 -22.85 20.12 -3.03
N LEU A 546 -23.04 21.25 -3.72
CA LEU A 546 -24.32 21.93 -3.90
C LEU A 546 -25.10 21.42 -5.12
N GLU A 547 -24.42 20.88 -6.13
CA GLU A 547 -25.01 20.27 -7.31
C GLU A 547 -26.15 19.31 -6.91
N ASN A 548 -27.32 19.49 -7.55
CA ASN A 548 -28.53 18.70 -7.32
C ASN A 548 -29.15 18.76 -5.90
N LYS A 549 -28.64 19.60 -4.98
CA LYS A 549 -29.25 19.81 -3.65
C LYS A 549 -30.14 21.05 -3.58
N PHE A 550 -29.86 22.07 -4.40
CA PHE A 550 -30.65 23.28 -4.50
C PHE A 550 -30.97 23.55 -5.97
N LYS A 551 -32.25 23.49 -6.35
CA LYS A 551 -32.75 24.08 -7.61
C LYS A 551 -33.45 25.38 -7.24
N VAL A 552 -33.03 26.49 -7.84
CA VAL A 552 -33.75 27.77 -7.77
C VAL A 552 -34.88 27.76 -8.77
#